data_AF-A0A845JSE0-F1
#
_entry.id   AF-A0A845JSE0-F1
#
_cell.length_a   1.000
_cell.length_b   1.000
_cell.length_c   1.000
_cell.angle_alpha   90.00
_cell.angle_beta   90.00
_cell.angle_gamma   90.00
#
_symmetry.space_group_name_H-M   'P 1'
#
loop_
_entity.id
_entity.type
_entity.pdbx_description
1 polymer ?
#
loop_
_entity_poly.entity_id
_entity_poly.type
_entity_poly.pdbx_seq_one_letter_code
_entity_poly.pdbx_strand_id
1 'polypeptide(L)'
;MADLRQKVIASLSSNEKGNSDIFNSIAALVNQEGEHVYDTLLNVLTHLDFSPEDAKKNWERILEHKTRLEEKLGQSISLMTAVCFYFSDVERDISTPAIIELKILEETKKQSHSDGLTGLFNRRYFDDAMQREINRAKRYESTFSVFFIDLDHFKKLNDTYGHQAGDLTLKVVANILQEMKRTEDTAYRYGGEELVLILPETEKINALVIAERIRKIHIFENLFLVGVSSIHNNFSRSAVLCASRRTRGKPQQSSGLRINRQHGPSAS
;
A
#
# COMPACT_ATOMS: atom_id res chain seq x y z
N MET A 1 1.21 5.76 -10.14
CA MET A 1 1.81 4.40 -10.28
C MET A 1 0.82 3.37 -10.81
N ALA A 2 -0.39 3.22 -10.26
CA ALA A 2 -1.43 2.33 -10.84
C ALA A 2 -1.77 2.71 -12.30
N ASP A 3 -1.75 4.01 -12.61
CA ASP A 3 -1.91 4.54 -13.96
C ASP A 3 -0.76 4.12 -14.91
N LEU A 4 0.50 4.32 -14.49
CA LEU A 4 1.67 3.97 -15.31
C LEU A 4 1.75 2.48 -15.65
N ARG A 5 1.53 1.59 -14.67
CA ARG A 5 1.52 0.14 -14.93
C ARG A 5 0.45 -0.24 -15.94
N GLN A 6 -0.75 0.36 -15.85
CA GLN A 6 -1.80 0.11 -16.84
C GLN A 6 -1.45 0.66 -18.22
N LYS A 7 -0.85 1.85 -18.30
CA LYS A 7 -0.34 2.41 -19.57
C LYS A 7 0.67 1.47 -20.22
N VAL A 8 1.62 0.93 -19.45
CA VAL A 8 2.61 -0.05 -19.92
C VAL A 8 1.95 -1.34 -20.41
N ILE A 9 1.03 -1.91 -19.63
CA ILE A 9 0.28 -3.11 -20.03
C ILE A 9 -0.51 -2.84 -21.32
N ALA A 10 -1.16 -1.68 -21.43
CA ALA A 10 -1.90 -1.28 -22.62
C ALA A 10 -0.99 -1.26 -23.86
N SER A 11 0.20 -0.65 -23.76
CA SER A 11 1.20 -0.61 -24.83
C SER A 11 1.76 -1.98 -25.22
N LEU A 12 1.84 -2.94 -24.29
CA LEU A 12 2.23 -4.32 -24.58
C LEU A 12 1.08 -5.13 -25.19
N SER A 13 -0.17 -4.79 -24.88
CA SER A 13 -1.38 -5.51 -25.30
C SER A 13 -1.99 -5.02 -26.62
N SER A 14 -1.62 -3.82 -27.10
CA SER A 14 -2.03 -3.25 -28.39
C SER A 14 -1.37 -4.00 -29.55
N ASN A 15 -1.77 -5.25 -29.73
CA ASN A 15 -1.08 -6.26 -30.53
C ASN A 15 -1.64 -6.36 -31.97
N GLU A 16 -2.13 -5.25 -32.54
CA GLU A 16 -2.69 -5.29 -33.90
C GLU A 16 -1.63 -5.10 -35.00
N LYS A 17 -0.44 -4.56 -34.71
CA LYS A 17 0.56 -4.20 -35.75
C LYS A 17 2.03 -4.33 -35.32
N GLY A 18 2.46 -5.54 -34.97
CA GLY A 18 3.88 -5.91 -34.97
C GLY A 18 4.82 -5.22 -33.94
N ASN A 19 6.07 -5.64 -33.93
CA ASN A 19 7.08 -5.24 -32.93
C ASN A 19 7.43 -3.73 -32.95
N SER A 20 7.31 -3.05 -34.10
CA SER A 20 7.66 -1.63 -34.24
C SER A 20 6.81 -0.72 -33.36
N ASP A 21 5.53 -1.07 -33.20
CA ASP A 21 4.55 -0.21 -32.54
C ASP A 21 4.72 -0.23 -31.03
N ILE A 22 5.20 -1.36 -30.47
CA ILE A 22 5.53 -1.49 -29.04
C ILE A 22 6.69 -0.56 -28.66
N PHE A 23 7.78 -0.56 -29.44
CA PHE A 23 8.95 0.27 -29.14
C PHE A 23 8.64 1.77 -29.22
N ASN A 24 7.88 2.18 -30.24
CA ASN A 24 7.45 3.56 -30.39
C ASN A 24 6.53 3.99 -29.24
N SER A 25 5.62 3.11 -28.80
CA SER A 25 4.74 3.37 -27.67
C SER A 25 5.50 3.51 -26.35
N ILE A 26 6.48 2.62 -26.11
CA ILE A 26 7.34 2.69 -24.91
C ILE A 26 8.20 3.95 -24.94
N ALA A 27 8.80 4.29 -26.08
CA ALA A 27 9.59 5.53 -26.22
C ALA A 27 8.75 6.78 -25.97
N ALA A 28 7.50 6.82 -26.47
CA ALA A 28 6.57 7.91 -26.19
C ALA A 28 6.23 8.01 -24.69
N LEU A 29 6.00 6.87 -24.02
CA LEU A 29 5.77 6.83 -22.57
C LEU A 29 6.99 7.30 -21.77
N VAL A 30 8.20 6.87 -22.15
CA VAL A 30 9.45 7.32 -21.51
C VAL A 30 9.61 8.84 -21.67
N ASN A 31 9.25 9.41 -22.81
CA ASN A 31 9.30 10.87 -23.01
C ASN A 31 8.29 11.64 -22.15
N GLN A 32 7.15 11.04 -21.81
CA GLN A 32 6.09 11.67 -21.03
C GLN A 32 6.31 11.53 -19.53
N GLU A 33 6.69 10.34 -19.08
CA GLU A 33 6.73 9.97 -17.66
C GLU A 33 8.19 9.91 -17.16
N GLY A 34 9.17 9.67 -18.03
CA GLY A 34 10.60 9.62 -17.70
C GLY A 34 11.17 8.20 -17.68
N GLU A 35 12.44 8.06 -17.28
CA GLU A 35 13.17 6.78 -17.38
C GLU A 35 12.67 5.69 -16.43
N HIS A 36 11.91 6.05 -15.40
CA HIS A 36 11.29 5.07 -14.49
C HIS A 36 10.27 4.17 -15.20
N VAL A 37 9.83 4.49 -16.42
CA VAL A 37 9.03 3.57 -17.24
C VAL A 37 9.74 2.23 -17.45
N TYR A 38 11.07 2.20 -17.53
CA TYR A 38 11.83 0.95 -17.69
C TYR A 38 11.72 0.02 -16.48
N ASP A 39 11.66 0.57 -15.25
CA ASP A 39 11.46 -0.24 -14.03
C ASP A 39 10.13 -0.99 -14.09
N THR A 40 9.09 -0.27 -14.51
CA THR A 40 7.72 -0.77 -14.54
C THR A 40 7.56 -1.75 -15.68
N LEU A 41 8.17 -1.47 -16.83
CA LEU A 41 8.19 -2.36 -17.99
C LEU A 41 8.84 -3.70 -17.66
N LEU A 42 10.05 -3.71 -17.10
CA LEU A 42 10.72 -4.95 -16.75
C LEU A 42 9.96 -5.68 -15.63
N ASN A 43 9.45 -4.98 -14.62
CA ASN A 43 8.61 -5.62 -13.61
C ASN A 43 7.32 -6.25 -14.19
N VAL A 44 6.71 -5.63 -15.22
CA VAL A 44 5.55 -6.19 -15.92
C VAL A 44 5.94 -7.47 -16.67
N LEU A 45 7.11 -7.47 -17.34
CA LEU A 45 7.57 -8.59 -18.17
C LEU A 45 8.17 -9.75 -17.36
N THR A 46 8.85 -9.47 -16.25
CA THR A 46 9.67 -10.46 -15.52
C THR A 46 9.32 -10.61 -14.04
N HIS A 47 8.58 -9.65 -13.47
CA HIS A 47 8.33 -9.53 -12.02
C HIS A 47 9.57 -9.36 -11.15
N LEU A 48 10.67 -8.93 -11.76
CA LEU A 48 11.85 -8.50 -11.01
C LEU A 48 11.77 -7.00 -10.76
N ASP A 49 12.21 -6.59 -9.58
CA ASP A 49 12.33 -5.19 -9.20
C ASP A 49 13.77 -4.71 -9.47
N PHE A 50 13.88 -3.58 -10.18
CA PHE A 50 15.15 -2.98 -10.54
C PHE A 50 15.18 -1.52 -10.09
N SER A 51 16.38 -1.00 -9.82
CA SER A 51 16.58 0.45 -9.76
C SER A 51 16.32 1.05 -11.16
N PRO A 52 15.93 2.34 -11.29
CA PRO A 52 15.71 2.95 -12.61
C PRO A 52 16.94 2.88 -13.53
N GLU A 53 18.14 2.99 -12.96
CA GLU A 53 19.41 2.92 -13.68
C GLU A 53 19.68 1.50 -14.19
N ASP A 54 19.52 0.50 -13.32
CA ASP A 54 19.67 -0.91 -13.70
C ASP A 54 18.61 -1.33 -14.71
N ALA A 55 17.38 -0.85 -14.55
CA ALA A 55 16.27 -1.16 -15.44
C ALA A 55 16.55 -0.67 -16.87
N LYS A 56 17.00 0.58 -17.00
CA LYS A 56 17.39 1.15 -18.31
C LYS A 56 18.54 0.37 -18.93
N LYS A 57 19.59 0.09 -18.16
CA LYS A 57 20.75 -0.66 -18.63
C LYS A 57 20.38 -2.07 -19.09
N ASN A 58 19.55 -2.77 -18.32
CA ASN A 58 19.04 -4.08 -18.68
C ASN A 58 18.17 -4.03 -19.94
N TRP A 59 17.33 -3.00 -20.06
CA TRP A 59 16.52 -2.79 -21.26
C TRP A 59 17.38 -2.60 -22.52
N GLU A 60 18.39 -1.74 -22.46
CA GLU A 60 19.33 -1.50 -23.58
C GLU A 60 20.05 -2.80 -24.00
N ARG A 61 20.52 -3.59 -23.03
CA ARG A 61 21.17 -4.89 -23.28
C ARG A 61 20.21 -5.93 -23.88
N ILE A 62 18.95 -5.96 -23.45
CA ILE A 62 17.92 -6.82 -24.04
C ILE A 62 17.73 -6.50 -25.52
N LEU A 63 17.66 -5.20 -25.86
CA LEU A 63 17.51 -4.76 -27.26
C LEU A 63 18.74 -5.12 -28.09
N GLU A 64 19.94 -4.92 -27.57
CA GLU A 64 21.18 -5.32 -28.24
C GLU A 64 21.20 -6.83 -28.54
N HIS A 65 20.84 -7.64 -27.55
CA HIS A 65 20.75 -9.09 -27.74
C HIS A 65 19.66 -9.51 -28.71
N LYS A 66 18.51 -8.84 -28.69
CA LYS A 66 17.44 -9.07 -29.66
C LYS A 66 17.97 -8.88 -31.08
N THR A 67 18.58 -7.73 -31.37
CA THR A 67 19.14 -7.42 -32.69
C THR A 67 20.15 -8.48 -33.13
N ARG A 68 21.07 -8.86 -32.23
CA ARG A 68 22.06 -9.91 -32.49
C ARG A 68 21.43 -11.27 -32.79
N LEU A 69 20.33 -11.62 -32.12
CA LEU A 69 19.60 -12.86 -32.38
C LEU A 69 18.86 -12.80 -33.72
N GLU A 70 18.23 -11.67 -34.05
CA GLU A 70 17.55 -11.48 -35.34
C GLU A 70 18.50 -11.59 -36.52
N GLU A 71 19.69 -10.98 -36.42
CA GLU A 71 20.74 -11.10 -37.44
C GLU A 71 21.17 -12.56 -37.66
N LYS A 72 21.37 -13.32 -36.57
CA LYS A 72 21.78 -14.72 -36.64
C LYS A 72 20.67 -15.65 -37.13
N LEU A 73 19.42 -15.37 -36.78
CA LEU A 73 18.26 -16.19 -37.12
C LEU A 73 17.68 -15.83 -38.50
N GLY A 74 18.01 -14.65 -39.04
CA GLY A 74 17.47 -14.15 -40.30
C GLY A 74 15.98 -13.84 -40.25
N GLN A 75 15.41 -13.66 -39.06
CA GLN A 75 13.98 -13.39 -38.87
C GLN A 75 13.77 -12.50 -37.65
N SER A 76 12.66 -11.74 -37.65
CA SER A 76 12.28 -10.94 -36.48
C SER A 76 11.81 -11.84 -35.33
N ILE A 77 12.25 -11.55 -34.11
CA ILE A 77 11.81 -12.26 -32.90
C ILE A 77 10.97 -11.35 -32.02
N SER A 78 10.11 -11.94 -31.20
CA SER A 78 9.32 -11.18 -30.23
C SER A 78 10.21 -10.62 -29.12
N LEU A 79 9.79 -9.50 -28.52
CA LEU A 79 10.46 -8.91 -27.37
C LEU A 79 10.60 -9.91 -26.22
N MET A 80 9.54 -10.68 -25.93
CA MET A 80 9.53 -11.63 -24.83
C MET A 80 10.61 -12.72 -24.99
N THR A 81 10.85 -13.19 -26.22
CA THR A 81 11.94 -14.14 -26.49
C THR A 81 13.31 -13.56 -26.12
N ALA A 82 13.55 -12.29 -26.44
CA ALA A 82 14.80 -11.63 -26.09
C ALA A 82 14.95 -11.42 -24.57
N VAL A 83 13.87 -11.03 -23.89
CA VAL A 83 13.84 -10.85 -22.43
C VAL A 83 14.12 -12.18 -21.71
N CYS A 84 13.43 -13.26 -22.09
CA CYS A 84 13.64 -14.58 -21.52
C CYS A 84 15.08 -15.07 -21.71
N PHE A 85 15.66 -14.87 -22.90
CA PHE A 85 17.04 -15.23 -23.17
C PHE A 85 18.01 -14.45 -22.27
N TYR A 86 17.86 -13.12 -22.19
CA TYR A 86 18.76 -12.28 -21.40
C TYR A 86 18.77 -12.65 -19.92
N PHE A 87 17.60 -12.79 -19.29
CA PHE A 87 17.54 -13.08 -17.86
C PHE A 87 17.83 -14.54 -17.49
N SER A 88 17.70 -15.48 -18.44
CA SER A 88 18.03 -16.89 -18.18
C SER A 88 19.50 -17.19 -18.46
N ASP A 89 20.09 -16.59 -19.49
CA ASP A 89 21.42 -16.97 -19.98
C ASP A 89 22.52 -15.97 -19.58
N VAL A 90 22.20 -14.67 -19.57
CA VAL A 90 23.17 -13.59 -19.36
C VAL A 90 23.22 -13.17 -17.89
N GLU A 91 22.12 -12.59 -17.38
CA GLU A 91 22.09 -12.08 -15.99
C GLU A 91 21.81 -13.21 -14.97
N ARG A 92 21.20 -14.32 -15.42
CA ARG A 92 20.86 -15.52 -14.62
C ARG A 92 19.98 -15.28 -13.40
N ASP A 93 19.22 -14.18 -13.38
CA ASP A 93 18.23 -13.88 -12.35
C ASP A 93 17.01 -14.81 -12.42
N ILE A 94 16.77 -15.46 -13.57
CA ILE A 94 15.64 -16.37 -13.78
C ILE A 94 16.17 -17.77 -14.10
N SER A 95 16.10 -18.67 -13.12
CA SER A 95 16.54 -20.06 -13.29
C SER A 95 15.54 -20.94 -14.05
N THR A 96 14.24 -20.67 -13.93
CA THR A 96 13.17 -21.45 -14.56
C THR A 96 12.08 -20.53 -15.10
N PRO A 97 12.19 -20.05 -16.36
CA PRO A 97 11.19 -19.16 -16.94
C PRO A 97 9.88 -19.91 -17.21
N ALA A 98 8.75 -19.28 -16.88
CA ALA A 98 7.41 -19.76 -17.17
C ALA A 98 6.66 -18.73 -18.03
N ILE A 99 5.93 -19.21 -19.05
CA ILE A 99 5.10 -18.36 -19.90
C ILE A 99 3.70 -18.32 -19.29
N ILE A 100 3.26 -17.12 -18.90
CA ILE A 100 1.93 -16.88 -18.34
C ILE A 100 1.29 -15.73 -19.12
N GLU A 101 0.03 -15.89 -19.50
CA GLU A 101 -0.70 -14.81 -20.17
C GLU A 101 -0.86 -13.61 -19.21
N LEU A 102 -0.43 -12.43 -19.66
CA LEU A 102 -0.41 -11.22 -18.83
C LEU A 102 -1.80 -10.87 -18.27
N LYS A 103 -2.86 -11.10 -19.05
CA LYS A 103 -4.24 -10.88 -18.60
C LYS A 103 -4.63 -11.80 -17.44
N ILE A 104 -4.38 -13.11 -17.57
CA ILE A 104 -4.66 -14.09 -16.52
C ILE A 104 -3.87 -13.77 -15.27
N LEU A 105 -2.60 -13.38 -15.42
CA LEU A 105 -1.76 -12.99 -14.30
C LEU A 105 -2.30 -11.75 -13.58
N GLU A 106 -2.67 -10.70 -14.30
CA GLU A 106 -3.19 -9.46 -13.71
C GLU A 106 -4.57 -9.68 -13.06
N GLU A 107 -5.43 -10.52 -13.65
CA GLU A 107 -6.68 -10.94 -13.02
C GLU A 107 -6.44 -11.74 -11.74
N THR A 108 -5.48 -12.68 -11.77
CA THR A 108 -5.08 -13.47 -10.58
C THR A 108 -4.52 -12.57 -9.49
N LYS A 109 -3.68 -11.57 -9.84
CA LYS A 109 -3.17 -10.58 -8.89
C LYS A 109 -4.32 -9.76 -8.30
N LYS A 110 -5.23 -9.24 -9.12
CA LYS A 110 -6.41 -8.49 -8.66
C LYS A 110 -7.29 -9.30 -7.71
N GLN A 111 -7.61 -10.54 -8.08
CA GLN A 111 -8.39 -11.46 -7.23
C GLN A 111 -7.64 -11.82 -5.93
N SER A 112 -6.31 -11.88 -5.98
CA SER A 112 -5.44 -12.11 -4.83
C SER A 112 -5.23 -10.86 -3.95
N HIS A 113 -5.74 -9.68 -4.30
CA HIS A 113 -5.49 -8.45 -3.51
C HIS A 113 -6.63 -8.11 -2.54
N SER A 114 -7.81 -8.68 -2.71
CA SER A 114 -8.98 -8.38 -1.87
C SER A 114 -9.25 -9.47 -0.84
N ASP A 115 -9.83 -9.07 0.29
CA ASP A 115 -10.40 -9.95 1.29
C ASP A 115 -11.82 -10.34 0.87
N GLY A 116 -12.09 -11.64 0.79
CA GLY A 116 -13.36 -12.17 0.28
C GLY A 116 -14.57 -11.90 1.16
N LEU A 117 -14.38 -11.53 2.45
CA LEU A 117 -15.47 -11.24 3.37
C LEU A 117 -15.90 -9.77 3.28
N THR A 118 -14.92 -8.86 3.32
CA THR A 118 -15.14 -7.42 3.50
C THR A 118 -15.03 -6.63 2.21
N GLY A 119 -14.41 -7.19 1.17
CA GLY A 119 -14.10 -6.47 -0.08
C GLY A 119 -12.99 -5.43 0.06
N LEU A 120 -12.43 -5.22 1.25
CA LEU A 120 -11.22 -4.43 1.46
C LEU A 120 -10.03 -5.15 0.82
N PHE A 121 -8.91 -4.45 0.70
CA PHE A 121 -7.67 -5.11 0.35
C PHE A 121 -7.19 -6.04 1.47
N ASN A 122 -6.49 -7.11 1.15
CA ASN A 122 -5.97 -8.02 2.15
C ASN A 122 -4.58 -7.61 2.64
N ARG A 123 -4.10 -8.30 3.67
CA ARG A 123 -2.78 -8.09 4.27
C ARG A 123 -1.62 -8.14 3.26
N ARG A 124 -1.63 -9.07 2.31
CA ARG A 124 -0.55 -9.17 1.32
C ARG A 124 -0.46 -7.89 0.50
N TYR A 125 -1.60 -7.37 0.05
CA TYR A 125 -1.62 -6.12 -0.69
C TYR A 125 -1.29 -4.89 0.17
N PHE A 126 -1.57 -4.95 1.48
CA PHE A 126 -1.11 -3.92 2.43
C PHE A 126 0.41 -3.82 2.47
N ASP A 127 1.11 -4.95 2.63
CA ASP A 127 2.57 -4.97 2.74
C ASP A 127 3.23 -4.32 1.49
N ASP A 128 2.74 -4.68 0.30
CA ASP A 128 3.19 -4.11 -0.98
C ASP A 128 2.85 -2.62 -1.12
N ALA A 129 1.64 -2.21 -0.70
CA ALA A 129 1.21 -0.82 -0.77
C ALA A 129 1.99 0.08 0.20
N MET A 130 2.28 -0.42 1.40
CA MET A 130 3.07 0.29 2.40
C MET A 130 4.49 0.55 1.90
N GLN A 131 5.14 -0.45 1.30
CA GLN A 131 6.48 -0.29 0.73
C GLN A 131 6.50 0.74 -0.41
N ARG A 132 5.46 0.74 -1.26
CA ARG A 132 5.29 1.73 -2.32
C ARG A 132 5.10 3.14 -1.76
N GLU A 133 4.27 3.31 -0.75
CA GLU A 133 4.02 4.64 -0.16
C GLU A 133 5.27 5.20 0.54
N ILE A 134 6.04 4.36 1.23
CA ILE A 134 7.33 4.76 1.81
C ILE A 134 8.27 5.28 0.71
N ASN A 135 8.38 4.56 -0.41
CA ASN A 135 9.25 4.96 -1.51
C ASN A 135 8.77 6.25 -2.20
N ARG A 136 7.44 6.42 -2.34
CA ARG A 136 6.81 7.63 -2.87
C ARG A 136 7.10 8.83 -1.97
N ALA A 137 6.86 8.71 -0.66
CA ALA A 137 7.10 9.76 0.31
C ALA A 137 8.57 10.22 0.33
N LYS A 138 9.51 9.28 0.22
CA LYS A 138 10.94 9.59 0.06
C LYS A 138 11.25 10.35 -1.22
N ARG A 139 10.66 9.94 -2.35
CA ARG A 139 10.93 10.50 -3.68
C ARG A 139 10.41 11.93 -3.83
N TYR A 140 9.22 12.20 -3.30
CA TYR A 140 8.52 13.47 -3.48
C TYR A 140 8.56 14.37 -2.23
N GLU A 141 9.36 14.00 -1.22
CA GLU A 141 9.41 14.67 0.09
C GLU A 141 8.01 14.88 0.70
N SER A 142 7.09 13.95 0.41
CA SER A 142 5.71 14.03 0.86
C SER A 142 5.51 13.27 2.18
N THR A 143 4.37 13.51 2.82
CA THR A 143 4.02 12.88 4.09
C THR A 143 2.90 11.86 3.88
N PHE A 144 2.82 10.87 4.75
CA PHE A 144 1.68 9.95 4.78
C PHE A 144 1.43 9.48 6.21
N SER A 145 0.21 9.01 6.47
CA SER A 145 -0.23 8.50 7.77
C SER A 145 -0.83 7.10 7.63
N VAL A 146 -0.72 6.30 8.69
CA VAL A 146 -1.28 4.93 8.73
C VAL A 146 -2.05 4.70 10.02
N PHE A 147 -3.30 4.24 9.90
CA PHE A 147 -4.11 3.80 11.05
C PHE A 147 -4.17 2.28 11.10
N PHE A 148 -3.99 1.73 12.30
CA PHE A 148 -4.42 0.40 12.67
C PHE A 148 -5.68 0.52 13.52
N ILE A 149 -6.69 -0.24 13.14
CA ILE A 149 -8.02 -0.21 13.73
C ILE A 149 -8.31 -1.60 14.22
N ASP A 150 -8.63 -1.72 15.50
CA ASP A 150 -9.00 -2.98 16.13
C ASP A 150 -10.48 -2.91 16.55
N LEU A 151 -11.25 -3.96 16.30
CA LEU A 151 -12.65 -4.01 16.72
C LEU A 151 -12.77 -4.49 18.16
N ASP A 152 -13.10 -3.56 19.04
CA ASP A 152 -13.22 -3.87 20.46
C ASP A 152 -14.24 -4.94 20.76
N HIS A 153 -13.86 -5.85 21.65
CA HIS A 153 -14.73 -6.92 22.12
C HIS A 153 -15.29 -7.82 20.99
N PHE A 154 -14.64 -7.88 19.82
CA PHE A 154 -15.10 -8.69 18.70
C PHE A 154 -15.24 -10.18 19.05
N LYS A 155 -14.29 -10.72 19.83
CA LYS A 155 -14.41 -12.07 20.40
C LYS A 155 -15.69 -12.25 21.22
N LYS A 156 -16.02 -11.30 22.11
CA LYS A 156 -17.25 -11.37 22.93
C LYS A 156 -18.51 -11.29 22.07
N LEU A 157 -18.49 -10.49 21.00
CA LEU A 157 -19.58 -10.43 20.03
C LEU A 157 -19.78 -11.78 19.34
N ASN A 158 -18.70 -12.41 18.86
CA ASN A 158 -18.75 -13.75 18.28
C ASN A 158 -19.24 -14.80 19.29
N ASP A 159 -18.77 -14.75 20.53
CA ASP A 159 -19.17 -15.70 21.57
C ASP A 159 -20.67 -15.54 21.94
N THR A 160 -21.23 -14.33 21.82
CA THR A 160 -22.62 -14.03 22.19
C THR A 160 -23.61 -14.28 21.05
N TYR A 161 -23.23 -13.90 19.82
CA TYR A 161 -24.13 -13.86 18.66
C TYR A 161 -23.70 -14.78 17.50
N GLY A 162 -22.60 -15.50 17.67
CA GLY A 162 -22.02 -16.40 16.67
C GLY A 162 -21.17 -15.69 15.62
N HIS A 163 -20.35 -16.48 14.91
CA HIS A 163 -19.42 -15.96 13.90
C HIS A 163 -20.09 -15.23 12.73
N GLN A 164 -21.32 -15.62 12.37
CA GLN A 164 -22.07 -14.92 11.31
C GLN A 164 -22.36 -13.46 11.67
N ALA A 165 -22.60 -13.16 12.96
CA ALA A 165 -22.79 -11.79 13.42
C ALA A 165 -21.48 -10.99 13.38
N GLY A 166 -20.35 -11.63 13.70
CA GLY A 166 -19.01 -11.04 13.51
C GLY A 166 -18.72 -10.73 12.06
N ASP A 167 -19.02 -11.65 11.15
CA ASP A 167 -18.84 -11.48 9.71
C ASP A 167 -19.66 -10.30 9.17
N LEU A 168 -20.91 -10.17 9.61
CA LEU A 168 -21.77 -9.02 9.28
C LEU A 168 -21.20 -7.72 9.84
N THR A 169 -20.69 -7.75 11.08
CA THR A 169 -20.07 -6.58 11.72
C THR A 169 -18.85 -6.12 10.92
N LEU A 170 -17.97 -7.04 10.51
CA LEU A 170 -16.82 -6.73 9.68
C LEU A 170 -17.20 -6.12 8.33
N LYS A 171 -18.25 -6.63 7.68
CA LYS A 171 -18.76 -6.07 6.42
C LYS A 171 -19.29 -4.64 6.59
N VAL A 172 -20.07 -4.39 7.64
CA VAL A 172 -20.60 -3.05 7.93
C VAL A 172 -19.47 -2.07 8.20
N VAL A 173 -18.50 -2.48 9.02
CA VAL A 173 -17.32 -1.69 9.36
C VAL A 173 -16.49 -1.37 8.12
N ALA A 174 -16.24 -2.36 7.26
CA ALA A 174 -15.53 -2.18 6.01
C ALA A 174 -16.20 -1.19 5.07
N ASN A 175 -17.53 -1.26 4.93
CA ASN A 175 -18.30 -0.32 4.12
C ASN A 175 -18.20 1.10 4.65
N ILE A 176 -18.29 1.27 5.97
CA ILE A 176 -18.12 2.58 6.61
C ILE A 176 -16.73 3.16 6.30
N LEU A 177 -15.66 2.35 6.37
CA LEU A 177 -14.32 2.81 6.03
C LEU A 177 -14.21 3.19 4.54
N GLN A 178 -14.84 2.44 3.64
CA GLN A 178 -14.90 2.73 2.21
C GLN A 178 -15.63 4.05 1.92
N GLU A 179 -16.72 4.34 2.62
CA GLU A 179 -17.49 5.59 2.45
C GLU A 179 -16.78 6.81 3.03
N MET A 180 -16.02 6.62 4.12
CA MET A 180 -15.37 7.70 4.85
C MET A 180 -14.01 8.11 4.25
N LYS A 181 -13.34 7.19 3.54
CA LYS A 181 -12.02 7.41 2.98
C LYS A 181 -12.09 8.25 1.69
N ARG A 182 -11.00 8.93 1.35
CA ARG A 182 -10.83 9.59 0.05
C ARG A 182 -10.54 8.57 -1.04
N THR A 183 -10.57 9.01 -2.30
CA THR A 183 -10.19 8.18 -3.45
C THR A 183 -8.76 7.67 -3.34
N GLU A 184 -7.83 8.54 -2.92
CA GLU A 184 -6.40 8.23 -2.75
C GLU A 184 -6.10 7.34 -1.53
N ASP A 185 -6.99 7.36 -0.52
CA ASP A 185 -6.85 6.56 0.68
C ASP A 185 -7.13 5.08 0.38
N THR A 186 -6.42 4.19 1.04
CA THR A 186 -6.57 2.74 0.83
C THR A 186 -6.86 2.02 2.14
N ALA A 187 -7.80 1.07 2.08
CA ALA A 187 -8.31 0.35 3.24
C ALA A 187 -8.08 -1.15 3.11
N TYR A 188 -7.65 -1.76 4.21
CA TYR A 188 -7.16 -3.13 4.25
C TYR A 188 -7.76 -3.88 5.44
N ARG A 189 -7.99 -5.18 5.27
CA ARG A 189 -8.15 -6.14 6.36
C ARG A 189 -6.80 -6.80 6.61
N TYR A 190 -6.16 -6.42 7.71
CA TYR A 190 -4.84 -6.90 8.09
C TYR A 190 -4.90 -8.25 8.80
N GLY A 191 -5.92 -8.43 9.63
CA GLY A 191 -6.12 -9.64 10.44
C GLY A 191 -7.60 -10.01 10.54
N GLY A 192 -7.92 -10.92 11.46
CA GLY A 192 -9.30 -11.38 11.67
C GLY A 192 -10.28 -10.22 11.91
N GLU A 193 -9.95 -9.38 12.89
CA GLU A 193 -10.72 -8.19 13.29
C GLU A 193 -9.95 -6.86 13.12
N GLU A 194 -8.72 -6.95 12.62
CA GLU A 194 -7.81 -5.81 12.45
C GLU A 194 -7.93 -5.22 11.04
N LEU A 195 -8.15 -3.91 10.97
CA LEU A 195 -8.27 -3.14 9.74
C LEU A 195 -7.20 -2.06 9.69
N VAL A 196 -6.76 -1.69 8.48
CA VAL A 196 -5.71 -0.70 8.29
C VAL A 196 -6.11 0.31 7.23
N LEU A 197 -5.74 1.57 7.43
CA LEU A 197 -5.86 2.63 6.45
C LEU A 197 -4.48 3.23 6.16
N ILE A 198 -4.14 3.38 4.89
CA ILE A 198 -3.02 4.20 4.43
C ILE A 198 -3.61 5.50 3.86
N LEU A 199 -3.12 6.63 4.36
CA LEU A 199 -3.54 7.97 4.01
C LEU A 199 -2.36 8.73 3.37
N PRO A 200 -2.24 8.71 2.03
CA PRO A 200 -1.25 9.51 1.32
C PRO A 200 -1.44 11.00 1.60
N GLU A 201 -0.35 11.77 1.55
CA GLU A 201 -0.35 13.24 1.68
C GLU A 201 -1.08 13.77 2.93
N THR A 202 -1.08 12.96 3.98
CA THR A 202 -1.80 13.27 5.21
C THR A 202 -0.80 13.42 6.35
N GLU A 203 -0.62 14.66 6.77
CA GLU A 203 0.17 15.01 7.95
C GLU A 203 -0.52 14.60 9.25
N LYS A 204 0.25 14.56 10.34
CA LYS A 204 -0.19 14.10 11.67
C LYS A 204 -1.46 14.79 12.16
N ILE A 205 -1.54 16.10 12.01
CA ILE A 205 -2.66 16.89 12.52
C ILE A 205 -3.94 16.50 11.78
N ASN A 206 -3.87 16.38 10.46
CA ASN A 206 -4.99 15.97 9.63
C ASN A 206 -5.39 14.52 9.87
N ALA A 207 -4.40 13.64 10.08
CA ALA A 207 -4.65 12.26 10.50
C ALA A 207 -5.43 12.21 11.82
N LEU A 208 -5.04 12.98 12.84
CA LEU A 208 -5.78 13.01 14.12
C LEU A 208 -7.24 13.46 13.95
N VAL A 209 -7.52 14.40 13.04
CA VAL A 209 -8.89 14.81 12.73
C VAL A 209 -9.70 13.66 12.10
N ILE A 210 -9.09 12.92 11.17
CA ILE A 210 -9.73 11.75 10.55
C ILE A 210 -9.94 10.65 11.60
N ALA A 211 -8.96 10.42 12.46
CA ALA A 211 -9.03 9.44 13.53
C ALA A 211 -10.20 9.72 14.48
N GLU A 212 -10.40 10.97 14.89
CA GLU A 212 -11.55 11.35 15.73
C GLU A 212 -12.89 11.20 15.00
N ARG A 213 -12.93 11.38 13.67
CA ARG A 213 -14.14 11.12 12.88
C ARG A 213 -14.48 9.63 12.87
N ILE A 214 -13.49 8.76 12.65
CA ILE A 214 -13.65 7.31 12.70
C ILE A 214 -14.09 6.88 14.10
N ARG A 215 -13.46 7.40 15.17
CA ARG A 215 -13.81 7.07 16.57
C ARG A 215 -15.23 7.48 16.97
N LYS A 216 -15.81 8.51 16.35
CA LYS A 216 -17.22 8.89 16.61
C LYS A 216 -18.23 7.87 16.08
N ILE A 217 -17.80 6.99 15.20
CA ILE A 217 -18.55 5.81 14.78
C ILE A 217 -18.40 4.82 15.93
N HIS A 218 -19.46 4.64 16.72
CA HIS A 218 -19.46 3.99 18.05
C HIS A 218 -19.00 2.52 18.09
N ILE A 219 -18.55 1.99 16.96
CA ILE A 219 -18.04 0.63 16.79
C ILE A 219 -16.53 0.56 17.08
N PHE A 220 -15.80 1.70 17.01
CA PHE A 220 -14.36 1.75 17.26
C PHE A 220 -14.06 2.49 18.57
N GLU A 221 -13.88 1.78 19.69
CA GLU A 221 -13.41 2.41 20.94
C GLU A 221 -11.86 2.51 20.97
N ASN A 222 -11.15 1.63 20.27
CA ASN A 222 -9.69 1.58 20.14
C ASN A 222 -9.25 1.81 18.68
N LEU A 223 -8.75 3.01 18.41
CA LEU A 223 -8.10 3.37 17.15
C LEU A 223 -6.63 3.69 17.44
N PHE A 224 -5.72 3.02 16.74
CA PHE A 224 -4.28 3.21 16.89
C PHE A 224 -3.69 3.90 15.66
N LEU A 225 -3.24 5.15 15.78
CA LEU A 225 -2.38 5.77 14.76
C LEU A 225 -0.96 5.22 14.94
N VAL A 226 -0.48 4.41 13.99
CA VAL A 226 0.79 3.67 14.13
C VAL A 226 1.97 4.44 13.54
N GLY A 227 1.74 5.44 12.68
CA GLY A 227 2.83 6.29 12.24
C GLY A 227 2.37 7.45 11.36
N VAL A 228 3.10 8.55 11.50
CA VAL A 228 3.12 9.65 10.54
C VAL A 228 4.57 9.79 10.14
N SER A 229 4.87 9.61 8.86
CA SER A 229 6.21 9.88 8.34
C SER A 229 6.21 11.28 7.72
N SER A 230 6.90 12.22 8.37
CA SER A 230 7.42 13.42 7.71
C SER A 230 8.89 13.17 7.45
N ILE A 231 9.24 12.83 6.22
CA ILE A 231 10.64 12.71 5.81
C ILE A 231 11.10 14.12 5.45
N HIS A 232 11.79 14.78 6.37
CA HIS A 232 12.56 16.00 6.10
C HIS A 232 14.03 15.71 6.40
N ASN A 233 14.90 15.87 5.40
CA ASN A 233 16.36 15.82 5.48
C ASN A 233 16.96 14.75 6.41
N ASN A 234 17.21 13.54 5.86
CA ASN A 234 18.12 12.52 6.39
C ASN A 234 17.92 12.04 7.86
N PHE A 235 16.78 12.32 8.49
CA PHE A 235 16.40 11.72 9.76
C PHE A 235 15.07 10.97 9.62
N SER A 236 15.14 9.63 9.52
CA SER A 236 13.97 8.77 9.72
C SER A 236 13.62 8.77 11.21
N ARG A 237 12.83 9.76 11.66
CA ARG A 237 12.18 9.69 12.98
C ARG A 237 10.81 9.05 12.81
N SER A 238 10.75 7.73 12.97
CA SER A 238 9.50 7.02 13.22
C SER A 238 8.95 7.47 14.57
N ALA A 239 8.03 8.44 14.56
CA ALA A 239 7.28 8.80 15.75
C ALA A 239 6.04 7.90 15.83
N VAL A 240 6.20 6.75 16.51
CA VAL A 240 5.06 5.99 17.05
C VAL A 240 4.57 6.76 18.27
N LEU A 241 3.35 7.29 18.23
CA LEU A 241 2.67 7.76 19.42
C LEU A 241 1.17 7.53 19.30
N CYS A 242 0.68 6.48 19.96
CA CYS A 242 -0.72 6.35 20.33
C CYS A 242 -0.79 6.07 21.84
N ALA A 243 -1.50 6.93 22.58
CA ALA A 243 -1.84 6.66 23.98
C ALA A 243 -3.36 6.65 24.11
N SER A 244 -3.91 5.47 24.36
CA SER A 244 -5.30 5.23 24.78
C SER A 244 -5.45 5.58 26.27
N ARG A 245 -6.55 6.27 26.63
CA ARG A 245 -7.52 5.83 27.66
C ARG A 245 -8.62 6.87 27.88
N ARG A 246 -9.89 6.44 27.81
CA ARG A 246 -10.97 7.03 28.63
C ARG A 246 -11.32 6.00 29.70
N THR A 247 -10.78 6.16 30.90
CA THR A 247 -11.22 5.39 32.07
C THR A 247 -12.70 5.70 32.35
N ARG A 248 -13.61 4.74 32.15
CA ARG A 248 -14.99 4.84 32.65
C ARG A 248 -14.99 4.58 34.18
N GLY A 249 -15.35 5.62 34.95
CA GLY A 249 -16.15 5.54 36.18
C GLY A 249 -15.54 4.98 37.48
N LYS A 250 -15.41 5.86 38.49
CA LYS A 250 -15.85 5.58 39.88
C LYS A 250 -16.79 6.71 40.34
N PRO A 251 -17.76 6.41 41.22
CA PRO A 251 -18.99 7.19 41.39
C PRO A 251 -18.79 8.46 42.23
N GLN A 252 -19.70 9.41 42.04
CA GLN A 252 -19.94 10.48 43.01
C GLN A 252 -20.21 9.89 44.39
N GLN A 253 -19.43 10.31 45.39
CA GLN A 253 -19.93 10.46 46.75
C GLN A 253 -19.59 11.87 47.22
N SER A 254 -20.65 12.64 47.43
CA SER A 254 -20.70 13.90 48.14
C SER A 254 -20.69 13.65 49.65
N SER A 255 -19.70 14.20 50.34
CA SER A 255 -19.69 14.53 51.78
C SER A 255 -18.37 15.26 52.03
N GLY A 256 -18.22 16.41 52.64
CA GLY A 256 -19.08 17.36 53.33
C GLY A 256 -18.13 18.44 53.88
N LEU A 257 -18.65 19.63 54.19
CA LEU A 257 -17.99 20.77 54.85
C LEU A 257 -16.77 20.45 55.74
N ARG A 258 -15.73 21.31 55.67
CA ARG A 258 -15.28 22.07 56.85
C ARG A 258 -14.40 23.27 56.49
N ILE A 259 -14.94 24.43 56.83
CA ILE A 259 -14.24 25.69 57.05
C ILE A 259 -13.44 25.54 58.36
N ASN A 260 -12.17 25.92 58.39
CA ASN A 260 -11.67 26.74 59.51
C ASN A 260 -10.34 27.43 59.23
N ARG A 261 -10.37 28.75 59.38
CA ARG A 261 -9.22 29.60 59.69
C ARG A 261 -8.83 29.36 61.15
N GLN A 262 -7.53 29.40 61.46
CA GLN A 262 -6.90 29.99 62.66
C GLN A 262 -5.38 29.81 62.46
N HIS A 263 -4.65 30.90 62.21
CA HIS A 263 -3.79 31.60 63.18
C HIS A 263 -2.66 30.73 63.77
N GLY A 264 -1.41 31.17 63.57
CA GLY A 264 -0.17 30.57 64.08
C GLY A 264 0.00 30.76 65.61
N PRO A 265 1.22 30.89 66.17
CA PRO A 265 2.55 31.00 65.55
C PRO A 265 3.62 30.10 66.21
N SER A 266 4.88 30.37 65.87
CA SER A 266 6.09 30.39 66.74
C SER A 266 7.24 29.41 66.42
N ALA A 267 8.38 30.06 66.13
CA ALA A 267 9.74 29.80 66.58
C ALA A 267 10.39 28.46 66.25
N SER A 268 11.40 28.50 65.36
CA SER A 268 12.82 28.57 65.73
C SER A 268 13.64 29.05 64.54
#